data_AF-A0A819L0K3-F1
#
_entry.id   AF-A0A819L0K3-F1
#
_cell.length_a   1.000
_cell.length_b   1.000
_cell.length_c   1.000
_cell.angle_alpha   90.00
_cell.angle_beta   90.00
_cell.angle_gamma   90.00
#
_symmetry.space_group_name_H-M   'P 1'
#
loop_
_entity.id
_entity.type
_entity.pdbx_description
1 polymer ?
#
loop_
_entity_poly.entity_id
_entity_poly.type
_entity_poly.pdbx_seq_one_letter_code
_entity_poly.pdbx_strand_id
1 'polypeptide(L)'
;ILPYEAVEKHEAECGFQPQRCPGCHSSFAKKKIEQHKSQCSLIEITCEDCKIVYKQRDATQSHTDMICLKEQFRQFRHQAQEEHKQLKEKFQQFRHQTQEENQQFKEEIRLLQEQFRKHLQG
;
A
#
# COMPACT_ATOMS: atom_id res chain seq x y z
N ILE A 1 19.05 45.79 29.28
CA ILE A 1 18.46 45.27 28.02
C ILE A 1 19.30 44.08 27.61
N LEU A 2 18.69 42.91 27.37
CA LEU A 2 19.43 41.74 26.86
C LEU A 2 19.68 41.92 25.36
N PRO A 3 20.88 41.62 24.83
CA PRO A 3 21.15 41.69 23.39
C PRO A 3 20.25 40.73 22.63
N TYR A 4 19.71 41.16 21.49
CA TYR A 4 18.83 40.34 20.64
C TYR A 4 19.50 39.00 20.24
N GLU A 5 20.77 39.03 19.86
CA GLU A 5 21.57 37.84 19.52
C GLU A 5 21.70 36.84 20.68
N ALA A 6 21.72 37.34 21.92
CA ALA A 6 21.77 36.49 23.12
C ALA A 6 20.42 35.80 23.39
N VAL A 7 19.31 36.45 23.02
CA VAL A 7 17.96 35.88 23.11
C VAL A 7 17.76 34.81 22.03
N GLU A 8 18.15 35.08 20.78
CA GLU A 8 18.07 34.08 19.70
C GLU A 8 18.89 32.81 20.01
N LYS A 9 20.14 32.97 20.47
CA LYS A 9 20.96 31.82 20.91
C LYS A 9 20.29 31.05 22.05
N HIS A 10 19.73 31.75 23.02
CA HIS A 10 19.02 31.11 24.12
C HIS A 10 17.81 30.31 23.60
N GLU A 11 16.97 30.89 22.75
CA GLU A 11 15.76 30.22 22.24
C GLU A 11 16.09 28.94 21.44
N ALA A 12 17.15 28.96 20.64
CA ALA A 12 17.60 27.77 19.90
C ALA A 12 17.99 26.60 20.83
N GLU A 13 18.57 26.91 21.99
CA GLU A 13 19.11 25.92 22.94
C GLU A 13 18.23 25.72 24.19
N CYS A 14 17.15 26.48 24.34
CA CYS A 14 16.34 26.51 25.55
C CYS A 14 15.70 25.14 25.83
N GLY A 15 16.25 24.42 26.79
CA GLY A 15 15.73 23.11 27.21
C GLY A 15 14.33 23.14 27.83
N PHE A 16 13.81 24.33 28.11
CA PHE A 16 12.46 24.56 28.64
C PHE A 16 11.44 24.94 27.57
N GLN A 17 11.89 25.16 26.33
CA GLN A 17 10.98 25.42 25.21
C GLN A 17 9.95 24.27 25.11
N PRO A 18 8.65 24.58 25.06
CA PRO A 18 7.62 23.54 24.96
C PRO A 18 7.65 22.89 23.58
N GLN A 19 7.66 21.56 23.56
CA GLN A 19 7.51 20.74 22.37
C GLN A 19 6.29 19.84 22.53
N ARG A 20 5.52 19.64 21.46
CA ARG A 20 4.36 18.75 21.46
C ARG A 20 4.78 17.31 21.17
N CYS A 21 4.24 16.38 21.95
CA CYS A 21 4.35 14.96 21.64
C CYS A 21 3.55 14.61 20.37
N PRO A 22 4.11 13.85 19.41
CA PRO A 22 3.38 13.46 18.20
C PRO A 22 2.23 12.47 18.47
N GLY A 23 2.27 11.73 19.57
CA GLY A 23 1.22 10.79 19.95
C GLY A 23 0.09 11.45 20.75
N CYS A 24 0.38 11.89 21.98
CA CYS A 24 -0.64 12.43 22.87
C CYS A 24 -0.91 13.93 22.71
N HIS A 25 -0.17 14.63 21.84
CA HIS A 25 -0.31 16.07 21.57
C HIS A 25 -0.10 17.01 22.78
N SER A 26 0.28 16.45 23.95
CA SER A 26 0.60 17.23 25.15
C SER A 26 1.96 17.91 25.02
N SER A 27 2.09 19.09 25.64
CA SER A 27 3.32 19.88 25.63
C SER A 27 4.26 19.46 26.76
N PHE A 28 5.52 19.24 26.42
CA PHE A 28 6.60 18.92 27.37
C PHE A 28 7.78 19.85 27.14
N ALA A 29 8.58 20.11 28.17
CA ALA A 29 9.86 20.80 27.99
C ALA A 29 10.76 20.00 27.03
N LYS A 30 11.49 20.69 26.13
CA LYS A 30 12.44 20.10 25.17
C LYS A 30 13.35 19.05 25.81
N LYS A 31 13.84 19.28 27.03
CA LYS A 31 14.70 18.31 27.76
C LYS A 31 13.98 17.05 28.27
N LYS A 32 12.65 17.04 28.35
CA LYS A 32 11.82 15.94 28.88
C LYS A 32 11.04 15.19 27.80
N ILE A 33 10.91 15.74 26.60
CA ILE A 33 10.07 15.14 25.55
C ILE A 33 10.57 13.77 25.11
N GLU A 34 11.88 13.54 25.01
CA GLU A 34 12.43 12.24 24.61
C GLU A 34 12.14 11.14 25.64
N GLN A 35 12.24 11.47 26.94
CA GLN A 35 11.83 10.57 28.01
C GLN A 35 10.33 10.24 27.91
N HIS A 36 9.49 11.26 27.68
CA HIS A 36 8.06 11.05 27.47
C HIS A 36 7.79 10.16 26.26
N LYS A 37 8.44 10.41 25.11
CA LYS A 37 8.26 9.62 23.89
C LYS A 37 8.54 8.13 24.13
N SER A 38 9.57 7.79 24.89
CA SER A 38 9.88 6.38 25.21
C SER A 38 8.79 5.64 26.01
N GLN A 39 7.87 6.39 26.63
CA GLN A 39 6.81 5.88 27.49
C GLN A 39 5.40 6.19 26.96
N CYS A 40 5.28 6.97 25.90
CA CYS A 40 4.00 7.44 25.38
C CYS A 40 3.31 6.32 24.62
N SER A 41 2.25 5.75 25.19
CA SER A 41 1.48 4.68 24.56
C SER A 41 0.79 5.10 23.26
N LEU A 42 0.60 6.41 23.04
CA LEU A 42 -0.13 6.95 21.89
C LEU A 42 0.76 7.24 20.68
N ILE A 43 2.06 6.99 20.76
CA ILE A 43 2.93 7.10 19.58
C ILE A 43 2.60 5.99 18.60
N GLU A 44 2.32 6.36 17.38
CA GLU A 44 2.11 5.42 16.29
C GLU A 44 3.45 4.89 15.76
N ILE A 45 3.50 3.59 15.53
CA ILE A 45 4.63 2.83 15.00
C ILE A 45 4.13 2.08 13.78
N THR A 46 4.92 2.12 12.71
CA THR A 46 4.67 1.32 11.52
C THR A 46 5.52 0.06 11.59
N CYS A 47 4.88 -1.12 11.49
CA CYS A 47 5.60 -2.38 11.36
C CYS A 47 6.36 -2.41 10.02
N GLU A 48 7.65 -2.71 10.04
CA GLU A 48 8.44 -2.78 8.81
C GLU A 48 8.06 -3.98 7.94
N ASP A 49 7.56 -5.07 8.53
CA ASP A 49 7.31 -6.31 7.80
C ASP A 49 5.90 -6.39 7.21
N CYS A 50 4.86 -6.03 7.97
CA CYS A 50 3.47 -6.07 7.49
C CYS A 50 2.86 -4.70 7.17
N LYS A 51 3.62 -3.62 7.40
CA LYS A 51 3.24 -2.22 7.11
C LYS A 51 2.00 -1.70 7.86
N ILE A 52 1.51 -2.41 8.87
CA ILE A 52 0.45 -1.92 9.75
C ILE A 52 0.97 -0.83 10.67
N VAL A 53 0.15 0.21 10.87
CA VAL A 53 0.34 1.25 11.88
C VAL A 53 -0.38 0.85 13.17
N TYR A 54 0.32 0.91 14.30
CA TYR A 54 -0.22 0.57 15.63
C TYR A 54 0.39 1.47 16.72
N LYS A 55 -0.21 1.47 17.91
CA LYS A 55 0.23 2.29 19.05
C LYS A 55 1.32 1.60 19.89
N GLN A 56 2.36 2.35 20.27
CA GLN A 56 3.60 1.83 20.89
C GLN A 56 3.38 0.98 22.13
N ARG A 57 2.43 1.35 23.01
CA ARG A 57 2.13 0.59 24.24
C ARG A 57 0.63 0.48 24.48
N ASP A 58 -0.13 0.15 23.45
CA ASP A 58 -1.50 -0.29 23.67
C ASP A 58 -1.47 -1.76 24.09
N ALA A 59 -1.75 -2.04 25.37
CA ALA A 59 -1.80 -3.41 25.90
C ALA A 59 -2.86 -4.28 25.19
N THR A 60 -3.86 -3.66 24.57
CA THR A 60 -4.91 -4.35 23.80
C THR A 60 -4.60 -4.47 22.31
N GLN A 61 -3.64 -3.70 21.79
CA GLN A 61 -3.23 -3.68 20.38
C GLN A 61 -1.71 -3.85 20.18
N SER A 62 -1.03 -4.52 21.12
CA SER A 62 0.40 -4.75 20.99
C SER A 62 0.68 -5.58 19.73
N HIS A 63 1.47 -5.02 18.81
CA HIS A 63 1.86 -5.71 17.60
C HIS A 63 2.98 -6.69 17.93
N THR A 64 2.59 -7.94 18.18
CA THR A 64 3.53 -9.05 18.39
C THR A 64 3.87 -9.74 17.08
N ASP A 65 4.93 -10.53 17.07
CA ASP A 65 5.31 -11.35 15.90
C ASP A 65 4.16 -12.21 15.39
N MET A 66 3.35 -12.78 16.30
CA MET A 66 2.18 -13.57 15.93
C MET A 66 1.11 -12.71 15.22
N ILE A 67 0.89 -11.48 15.66
CA ILE A 67 -0.07 -10.56 15.01
C ILE A 67 0.49 -10.09 13.67
N CYS A 68 1.79 -9.80 13.60
CA CYS A 68 2.50 -9.48 12.37
C CYS A 68 2.32 -10.58 11.32
N LEU A 69 2.66 -11.82 11.68
CA LEU A 69 2.54 -12.99 10.82
C LEU A 69 1.08 -13.19 10.37
N LYS A 70 0.11 -13.10 11.30
CA LYS A 70 -1.31 -13.20 10.94
C LYS A 70 -1.72 -12.17 9.88
N GLU A 71 -1.24 -10.94 9.99
CA GLU A 71 -1.53 -9.93 8.99
C GLU A 71 -0.84 -10.24 7.66
N GLN A 72 0.43 -10.64 7.68
CA GLN A 72 1.13 -11.04 6.45
C GLN A 72 0.41 -12.18 5.72
N PHE A 73 -0.05 -13.20 6.46
CA PHE A 73 -0.84 -14.29 5.87
C PHE A 73 -2.17 -13.81 5.29
N ARG A 74 -2.82 -12.83 5.93
CA ARG A 74 -4.03 -12.22 5.42
C ARG A 74 -3.76 -11.46 4.12
N GLN A 75 -2.72 -10.65 4.07
CA GLN A 75 -2.29 -9.90 2.89
C GLN A 75 -1.94 -10.84 1.74
N PHE A 76 -1.13 -11.87 2.00
CA PHE A 76 -0.77 -12.89 1.03
C PHE A 76 -2.01 -13.60 0.48
N ARG A 77 -2.95 -14.00 1.34
CA ARG A 77 -4.20 -14.64 0.91
C ARG A 77 -5.01 -13.73 -0.01
N HIS A 78 -5.13 -12.45 0.33
CA HIS A 78 -5.84 -11.48 -0.50
C HIS A 78 -5.16 -11.30 -1.86
N GLN A 79 -3.83 -11.16 -1.88
CA GLN A 79 -3.07 -11.05 -3.12
C GLN A 79 -3.25 -12.29 -4.00
N ALA A 80 -3.13 -13.49 -3.45
CA ALA A 80 -3.31 -14.73 -4.20
C ALA A 80 -4.73 -14.85 -4.79
N GLN A 81 -5.75 -14.37 -4.08
CA GLN A 81 -7.13 -14.35 -4.58
C GLN A 81 -7.30 -13.38 -5.75
N GLU A 82 -6.73 -12.18 -5.65
CA GLU A 82 -6.78 -11.19 -6.73
C GLU A 82 -6.00 -11.66 -7.96
N GLU A 83 -4.81 -12.23 -7.78
CA GLU A 83 -4.02 -12.81 -8.88
C GLU A 83 -4.77 -13.95 -9.56
N HIS A 84 -5.41 -14.84 -8.78
CA HIS A 84 -6.22 -15.92 -9.33
C HIS A 84 -7.43 -15.39 -10.12
N LYS A 85 -8.09 -14.33 -9.63
CA LYS A 85 -9.20 -13.68 -10.33
C LYS A 85 -8.72 -13.07 -11.65
N GLN A 86 -7.62 -12.32 -11.63
CA GLN A 86 -7.03 -11.72 -12.83
C GLN A 86 -6.61 -12.78 -13.85
N LEU A 87 -6.03 -13.89 -13.39
CA LEU A 87 -5.64 -15.00 -14.26
C LEU A 87 -6.88 -15.62 -14.94
N LYS A 88 -7.96 -15.82 -14.19
CA LYS A 88 -9.23 -16.33 -14.72
C LYS A 88 -9.82 -15.39 -15.77
N GLU A 89 -9.80 -14.08 -15.53
CA GLU A 89 -10.26 -13.07 -16.48
C GLU A 89 -9.40 -13.08 -17.76
N LYS A 90 -8.08 -13.15 -17.63
CA LYS A 90 -7.16 -13.28 -18.78
C LYS A 90 -7.43 -14.54 -19.60
N PHE A 91 -7.67 -15.68 -18.95
CA PHE A 91 -8.03 -16.90 -19.65
C PHE A 91 -9.36 -16.78 -20.40
N GLN A 92 -10.36 -16.10 -19.83
CA GLN A 92 -11.63 -15.85 -20.52
C GLN A 92 -11.42 -14.95 -21.73
N GLN A 93 -10.67 -13.86 -21.59
CA GLN A 93 -10.31 -12.97 -22.71
C GLN A 93 -9.59 -13.72 -23.82
N PHE A 94 -8.59 -14.53 -23.48
CA PHE A 94 -7.87 -15.34 -24.45
C PHE A 94 -8.79 -16.30 -25.21
N ARG A 95 -9.75 -16.95 -24.51
CA ARG A 95 -10.74 -17.82 -25.16
C ARG A 95 -11.63 -17.05 -26.13
N HIS A 96 -12.10 -15.85 -25.74
CA HIS A 96 -12.92 -15.01 -26.62
C HIS A 96 -12.14 -14.57 -27.86
N GLN A 97 -10.92 -14.07 -27.69
CA GLN A 97 -10.07 -13.69 -28.80
C GLN A 97 -9.81 -14.86 -29.76
N THR A 98 -9.49 -16.04 -29.23
CA THR A 98 -9.28 -17.25 -30.04
C THR A 98 -10.55 -17.62 -30.82
N GLN A 99 -11.74 -17.45 -30.22
CA GLN A 99 -13.01 -17.72 -30.91
C GLN A 99 -13.27 -16.72 -32.04
N GLU A 100 -13.00 -15.44 -31.81
CA GLU A 100 -13.14 -14.38 -32.80
C GLU A 100 -12.20 -14.59 -33.99
N GLU A 101 -10.92 -14.85 -33.74
CA GLU A 101 -9.92 -15.15 -34.78
C GLU A 101 -10.33 -16.38 -35.61
N ASN A 102 -10.83 -17.44 -34.94
CA ASN A 102 -11.34 -18.62 -35.64
C ASN A 102 -12.59 -18.33 -36.49
N GLN A 103 -13.47 -17.42 -36.05
CA GLN A 103 -14.64 -17.01 -36.84
C GLN A 103 -14.22 -16.19 -38.06
N GLN A 104 -13.29 -15.25 -37.89
CA GLN A 104 -12.73 -14.45 -38.98
C GLN A 104 -12.09 -15.35 -40.04
N PHE A 105 -11.25 -16.30 -39.61
CA PHE A 105 -10.60 -17.24 -40.52
C PHE A 105 -11.60 -18.10 -41.31
N LYS A 106 -12.70 -18.54 -40.68
CA LYS A 106 -13.76 -19.29 -41.37
C LYS A 106 -14.48 -18.44 -42.42
N GLU A 107 -14.75 -17.17 -42.14
CA GLU A 107 -15.36 -16.26 -43.11
C GLU A 107 -14.40 -15.97 -44.27
N GLU A 108 -13.11 -15.77 -44.01
CA GLU A 108 -12.10 -15.62 -45.07
C GLU A 108 -12.06 -16.84 -46.00
N ILE A 109 -12.05 -18.05 -45.46
CA ILE A 109 -12.12 -19.29 -46.26
C ILE A 109 -13.39 -19.31 -47.10
N ARG A 110 -14.54 -18.97 -46.50
CA ARG A 110 -15.82 -18.96 -47.22
C ARG A 110 -15.79 -17.97 -48.39
N LEU A 111 -15.30 -16.76 -48.17
CA LEU A 111 -15.20 -15.73 -49.21
C LEU A 111 -14.27 -16.17 -50.34
N LEU A 112 -13.13 -16.76 -50.02
CA LEU A 112 -12.22 -17.33 -51.02
C LEU A 112 -12.90 -18.42 -51.84
N GLN A 113 -13.61 -19.35 -51.19
CA GLN A 113 -14.35 -20.40 -51.89
C GLN A 113 -15.43 -19.84 -52.83
N GLU A 114 -16.14 -18.78 -52.41
CA GLU A 114 -17.13 -18.10 -53.25
C GLU A 114 -16.48 -17.40 -54.46
N GLN A 115 -15.32 -16.76 -54.28
CA GLN A 115 -14.55 -16.17 -55.37
C GLN A 115 -14.09 -17.22 -56.39
N PHE A 116 -13.55 -18.35 -55.93
CA PHE A 116 -13.15 -19.46 -56.81
C PHE A 116 -14.33 -20.02 -57.63
N ARG A 117 -15.50 -20.21 -57.01
CA ARG A 117 -16.69 -20.69 -57.74
C ARG A 117 -17.13 -19.74 -58.84
N LYS A 118 -17.12 -18.43 -58.58
CA LYS A 118 -17.47 -17.41 -59.58
C LYS A 118 -16.51 -17.44 -60.78
N HIS A 119 -15.23 -17.67 -60.54
CA HIS A 119 -14.22 -17.78 -61.62
C HIS A 119 -14.32 -19.05 -62.46
N LEU A 120 -14.93 -20.13 -61.96
CA LEU A 120 -15.11 -21.39 -62.71
C LEU A 120 -16.39 -21.44 -63.54
N GLN A 121 -17.32 -20.49 -63.33
CA GLN A 121 -18.63 -20.45 -63.99
C GLN A 121 -18.75 -19.36 -65.07
N GLY A 122 -17.71 -18.57 -65.30
CA GLY A 122 -17.62 -17.55 -66.37
C GLY A 122 -16.45 -17.83 -67.29
#